data_AF-A0A2J6QZG2-F1
#
_entry.id   AF-A0A2J6QZG2-F1
#
_cell.length_a   1.000
_cell.length_b   1.000
_cell.length_c   1.000
_cell.angle_alpha   90.00
_cell.angle_beta   90.00
_cell.angle_gamma   90.00
#
_symmetry.space_group_name_H-M   'P 1'
#
loop_
_entity.id
_entity.type
_entity.pdbx_description
1 polymer ?
#
loop_
_entity_poly.entity_id
_entity_poly.type
_entity_poly.pdbx_seq_one_letter_code
_entity_poly.pdbx_strand_id
1 'polypeptide(L)'
;MEISGAVPPPSGVKPNFEHPESIGYRIIIGAVVCWWSATVVLFLRLYTRRNVTHIIAIEDYILFVGWYQLKLSGVKHGAGIHFWDLPTTTLNSFIRGRLHLKDSNLVGYCRIRILWRLYSLH
;
A
#
# COMPACT_ATOMS: atom_id res chain seq x y z
N MET A 1 -4.14 -32.38 1.33
CA MET A 1 -4.65 -31.20 2.05
C MET A 1 -5.81 -30.67 1.24
N GLU A 2 -7.00 -30.65 1.80
CA GLU A 2 -8.18 -30.08 1.14
C GLU A 2 -8.01 -28.57 1.05
N ILE A 3 -7.92 -28.05 -0.18
CA ILE A 3 -7.78 -26.63 -0.46
C ILE A 3 -9.15 -25.99 -0.22
N SER A 4 -9.34 -25.46 0.98
CA SER A 4 -10.55 -24.69 1.32
C SER A 4 -10.35 -23.24 0.88
N GLY A 5 -11.32 -22.72 0.12
CA GLY A 5 -11.40 -21.31 -0.22
C GLY A 5 -11.57 -20.46 1.03
N ALA A 6 -11.16 -19.19 0.98
CA ALA A 6 -11.25 -18.31 2.14
C ALA A 6 -12.70 -18.06 2.61
N VAL A 7 -13.69 -18.26 1.74
CA VAL A 7 -15.12 -18.07 1.99
C VAL A 7 -15.90 -19.18 1.25
N PRO A 8 -17.01 -19.71 1.80
CA PRO A 8 -17.87 -20.64 1.06
C PRO A 8 -18.42 -19.99 -0.22
N PRO A 9 -18.41 -20.69 -1.36
CA PRO A 9 -18.93 -20.14 -2.60
C PRO A 9 -20.46 -19.98 -2.52
N PRO A 10 -21.04 -18.99 -3.24
CA PRO A 10 -22.48 -18.88 -3.40
C PRO A 10 -23.07 -20.10 -4.13
N SER A 11 -24.35 -20.38 -3.87
CA SER A 11 -25.06 -21.54 -4.41
C SER A 11 -24.91 -21.65 -5.94
N GLY A 12 -24.35 -22.75 -6.42
CA GLY A 12 -24.16 -23.02 -7.85
C GLY A 12 -22.81 -22.62 -8.44
N VAL A 13 -21.93 -21.98 -7.67
CA VAL A 13 -20.57 -21.62 -8.13
C VAL A 13 -19.56 -22.63 -7.59
N LYS A 14 -18.79 -23.27 -8.48
CA LYS A 14 -17.64 -24.11 -8.09
C LYS A 14 -16.38 -23.24 -8.04
N PRO A 15 -15.65 -23.21 -6.92
CA PRO A 15 -14.38 -22.50 -6.83
C PRO A 15 -13.38 -23.01 -7.86
N ASN A 16 -12.72 -22.12 -8.58
CA ASN A 16 -11.67 -22.45 -9.54
C ASN A 16 -10.31 -22.00 -9.01
N PHE A 17 -9.57 -22.95 -8.43
CA PHE A 17 -8.24 -22.69 -7.85
C PHE A 17 -7.10 -22.81 -8.87
N GLU A 18 -7.34 -23.35 -10.07
CA GLU A 18 -6.29 -23.52 -11.10
C GLU A 18 -6.21 -22.31 -12.04
N HIS A 19 -7.34 -21.78 -12.47
CA HIS A 19 -7.41 -20.63 -13.40
C HIS A 19 -8.42 -19.57 -12.91
N PRO A 20 -8.14 -18.90 -11.78
CA PRO A 20 -9.06 -17.91 -11.25
C PRO A 20 -9.20 -16.72 -12.20
N GLU A 21 -10.44 -16.32 -12.48
CA GLU A 21 -10.72 -15.05 -13.15
C GLU A 21 -10.27 -13.90 -12.24
N SER A 22 -9.39 -13.04 -12.75
CA SER A 22 -8.76 -11.98 -11.95
C SER A 22 -9.05 -10.60 -12.51
N ILE A 23 -9.66 -9.75 -11.69
CA ILE A 23 -9.85 -8.31 -11.94
C ILE A 23 -8.57 -7.52 -11.55
N GLY A 24 -7.51 -8.21 -11.11
CA GLY A 24 -6.28 -7.61 -10.60
C GLY A 24 -5.62 -6.60 -11.55
N TYR A 25 -5.73 -6.80 -12.86
CA TYR A 25 -5.20 -5.86 -13.87
C TYR A 25 -5.79 -4.45 -13.74
N ARG A 26 -7.10 -4.32 -13.51
CA ARG A 26 -7.77 -3.01 -13.34
C ARG A 26 -7.29 -2.29 -12.08
N ILE A 27 -7.04 -3.05 -11.01
CA ILE A 27 -6.52 -2.54 -9.74
C ILE A 27 -5.09 -2.04 -9.92
N ILE A 28 -4.24 -2.78 -10.66
CA ILE A 28 -2.86 -2.37 -10.95
C ILE A 28 -2.86 -1.04 -11.71
N ILE A 29 -3.64 -0.94 -12.78
CA ILE A 29 -3.70 0.29 -13.58
C ILE A 29 -4.14 1.47 -12.72
N GLY A 30 -5.22 1.32 -11.96
CA GLY A 30 -5.73 2.38 -11.08
C GLY A 30 -4.68 2.80 -10.04
N ALA A 31 -3.98 1.85 -9.44
CA ALA A 31 -2.94 2.12 -8.45
C ALA A 31 -1.71 2.81 -9.08
N VAL A 32 -1.31 2.43 -10.30
CA VAL A 32 -0.24 3.09 -11.04
C VAL A 32 -0.62 4.53 -11.37
N VAL A 33 -1.84 4.78 -11.88
CA VAL A 33 -2.32 6.14 -12.19
C VAL A 33 -2.36 7.01 -10.93
N CYS A 34 -2.90 6.49 -9.83
CA CYS A 34 -2.91 7.21 -8.54
C CYS A 34 -1.49 7.49 -8.02
N TRP A 35 -0.56 6.55 -8.22
CA TRP A 35 0.83 6.75 -7.79
C TRP A 35 1.53 7.83 -8.63
N TRP A 36 1.30 7.85 -9.93
CA TRP A 36 1.81 8.90 -10.81
C TRP A 36 1.23 10.27 -10.48
N SER A 37 -0.09 10.36 -10.27
CA SER A 37 -0.72 11.63 -9.91
C SER A 37 -0.21 12.14 -8.55
N ALA A 38 -0.05 11.25 -7.57
CA ALA A 38 0.56 11.60 -6.28
C ALA A 38 2.00 12.11 -6.44
N THR A 39 2.81 11.48 -7.31
CA THR A 39 4.17 11.93 -7.62
C THR A 39 4.18 13.37 -8.15
N VAL A 40 3.34 13.67 -9.13
CA VAL A 40 3.27 15.01 -9.75
C VAL A 40 2.91 16.07 -8.71
N VAL A 41 1.88 15.82 -7.89
CA VAL A 41 1.45 16.76 -6.85
C VAL A 41 2.53 16.97 -5.80
N LEU A 42 3.23 15.91 -5.40
CA LEU A 42 4.29 15.98 -4.40
C LEU A 42 5.51 16.76 -4.91
N PHE A 43 5.94 16.50 -6.15
CA PHE A 43 7.04 17.25 -6.78
C PHE A 43 6.70 18.72 -6.97
N LEU A 44 5.47 19.03 -7.40
CA LEU A 44 5.02 20.41 -7.52
C LEU A 44 5.05 21.13 -6.17
N ARG A 45 4.57 20.47 -5.10
CA ARG A 45 4.60 21.02 -3.75
C ARG A 45 6.03 21.27 -3.26
N LEU A 46 6.94 20.32 -3.46
CA LEU A 46 8.36 20.46 -3.11
C LEU A 46 9.03 21.58 -3.91
N TYR A 47 8.74 21.70 -5.20
CA TYR A 47 9.26 22.75 -6.07
C TYR A 47 8.83 24.14 -5.59
N THR A 48 7.53 24.33 -5.36
CA THR A 48 6.99 25.59 -4.86
C THR A 48 7.57 25.93 -3.49
N ARG A 49 7.63 24.96 -2.57
CA ARG A 49 8.13 25.24 -1.23
C ARG A 49 9.62 25.57 -1.21
N ARG A 50 10.42 24.91 -2.05
CA ARG A 50 11.86 25.16 -2.18
C ARG A 50 12.16 26.52 -2.81
N ASN A 51 11.47 26.90 -3.88
CA ASN A 51 11.80 28.09 -4.66
C ASN A 51 11.04 29.36 -4.25
N VAL A 52 9.86 29.24 -3.62
CA VAL A 52 9.03 30.39 -3.25
C VAL A 52 9.16 30.70 -1.77
N THR A 53 8.95 29.71 -0.91
CA THR A 53 8.95 29.92 0.55
C THR A 53 10.30 29.67 1.22
N HIS A 54 11.23 28.95 0.57
CA HIS A 54 12.53 28.57 1.14
C HIS A 54 12.46 27.86 2.52
N ILE A 55 11.30 27.35 2.90
CA ILE A 55 11.04 26.68 4.18
C ILE A 55 10.58 25.25 3.87
N ILE A 56 11.35 24.27 4.33
CA ILE A 56 10.96 22.87 4.29
C ILE A 56 10.32 22.54 5.63
N ALA A 57 9.01 22.27 5.63
CA ALA A 57 8.30 21.88 6.83
C ALA A 57 8.32 20.35 7.01
N ILE A 58 8.11 19.88 8.25
CA ILE A 58 7.95 18.45 8.56
C ILE A 58 6.86 17.80 7.70
N GLU A 59 5.84 18.56 7.35
CA GLU A 59 4.73 18.14 6.49
C GLU A 59 5.22 17.53 5.16
N ASP A 60 6.26 18.11 4.58
CA ASP A 60 6.81 17.67 3.29
C ASP A 60 7.58 16.35 3.44
N TYR A 61 8.19 16.12 4.60
CA TYR A 61 8.81 14.83 4.94
C TYR A 61 7.77 13.73 5.15
N ILE A 62 6.67 14.03 5.85
CA ILE A 62 5.57 13.06 6.06
C ILE A 62 4.96 12.67 4.70
N LEU A 63 4.78 13.65 3.81
CA LEU A 63 4.33 13.43 2.44
C LEU A 63 5.29 12.54 1.64
N PHE A 64 6.60 12.80 1.70
CA PHE A 64 7.61 12.01 1.00
C PHE A 64 7.68 10.56 1.51
N VAL A 65 7.62 10.37 2.84
CA VAL A 65 7.57 9.04 3.46
C VAL A 65 6.30 8.30 3.04
N GLY A 66 5.14 8.97 3.02
CA GLY A 66 3.89 8.38 2.56
C GLY A 66 3.95 7.95 1.08
N TRP A 67 4.58 8.76 0.22
CA TRP A 67 4.77 8.44 -1.20
C TRP A 67 5.71 7.26 -1.43
N TYR A 68 6.84 7.19 -0.73
CA TYR A 68 7.79 6.08 -0.85
C TYR A 68 7.18 4.72 -0.42
N GLN A 69 6.21 4.77 0.50
CA GLN A 69 5.54 3.59 1.05
C GLN A 69 4.32 3.13 0.23
N LEU A 70 3.89 3.89 -0.79
CA LEU A 70 2.98 3.43 -1.82
C LEU A 70 3.68 2.38 -2.71
N LYS A 71 3.97 1.21 -2.14
CA LYS A 71 4.47 0.05 -2.87
C LYS A 71 3.27 -0.74 -3.40
N LEU A 72 3.27 -1.01 -4.71
CA LEU A 72 2.25 -1.82 -5.41
C LEU A 72 2.30 -3.32 -5.05
N SER A 73 3.00 -3.71 -3.98
CA SER A 73 3.29 -5.12 -3.62
C SER A 73 2.05 -5.93 -3.24
N GLY A 74 0.92 -5.29 -2.96
CA GLY A 74 -0.34 -5.96 -2.64
C GLY A 74 -0.88 -6.84 -3.77
N VAL A 75 -0.56 -6.55 -5.03
CA VAL A 75 -1.20 -7.26 -6.16
C VAL A 75 -0.60 -8.64 -6.44
N LYS A 76 0.67 -8.87 -6.05
CA LYS A 76 1.31 -10.18 -6.22
C LYS A 76 0.67 -11.30 -5.37
N HIS A 77 -0.21 -10.95 -4.43
CA HIS A 77 -0.79 -11.91 -3.47
C HIS A 77 -2.29 -12.15 -3.71
N GLY A 78 -2.78 -12.00 -4.95
CA GLY A 78 -4.16 -12.34 -5.32
C GLY A 78 -5.19 -11.22 -5.11
N ALA A 79 -4.76 -9.95 -4.98
CA ALA A 79 -5.68 -8.83 -4.94
C ALA A 79 -6.38 -8.67 -6.30
N GLY A 80 -7.62 -9.13 -6.39
CA GLY A 80 -8.42 -9.12 -7.62
C GLY A 80 -9.05 -10.46 -7.98
N ILE A 81 -8.75 -11.53 -7.25
CA ILE A 81 -9.43 -12.83 -7.35
C ILE A 81 -10.63 -12.83 -6.38
N HIS A 82 -11.72 -13.50 -6.76
CA HIS A 82 -12.85 -13.68 -5.86
C HIS A 82 -12.44 -14.42 -4.58
N PHE A 83 -12.98 -14.00 -3.43
CA PHE A 83 -12.59 -14.56 -2.13
C PHE A 83 -12.80 -16.08 -2.00
N TRP A 84 -13.79 -16.64 -2.71
CA TRP A 84 -14.03 -18.09 -2.73
C TRP A 84 -13.04 -18.86 -3.62
N ASP A 85 -12.39 -18.21 -4.59
CA ASP A 85 -11.35 -18.78 -5.46
C ASP A 85 -9.93 -18.58 -4.87
N LEU A 86 -9.82 -17.94 -3.70
CA LEU A 86 -8.55 -17.63 -3.07
C LEU A 86 -8.19 -18.68 -1.99
N PRO A 87 -7.02 -19.34 -2.08
CA PRO A 87 -6.53 -20.23 -1.03
C PRO A 87 -6.29 -19.45 0.28
N THR A 88 -6.66 -20.05 1.41
CA THR A 88 -6.44 -19.47 2.75
C THR A 88 -4.96 -19.15 3.05
N THR A 89 -4.03 -19.93 2.50
CA THR A 89 -2.58 -19.70 2.62
C THR A 89 -2.13 -18.41 1.93
N THR A 90 -2.70 -18.09 0.77
CA THR A 90 -2.43 -16.87 0.01
C THR A 90 -3.01 -15.65 0.72
N LEU A 91 -4.22 -15.77 1.29
CA LEU A 91 -4.86 -14.71 2.07
C LEU A 91 -4.03 -14.32 3.31
N ASN A 92 -3.56 -15.31 4.07
CA ASN A 92 -2.74 -15.07 5.27
C ASN A 92 -1.43 -14.34 4.92
N SER A 93 -0.83 -14.68 3.77
CA SER A 93 0.37 -14.01 3.28
C SER A 93 0.11 -12.55 2.89
N PHE A 94 -1.02 -12.26 2.25
CA PHE A 94 -1.44 -10.89 1.93
C PHE A 94 -1.68 -10.04 3.19
N ILE A 95 -2.44 -10.58 4.15
CA ILE A 95 -2.75 -9.89 5.41
C ILE A 95 -1.46 -9.59 6.18
N ARG A 96 -0.57 -10.59 6.29
CA ARG A 96 0.74 -10.44 6.95
C ARG A 96 1.59 -9.36 6.26
N GLY A 97 1.68 -9.37 4.93
CA GLY A 97 2.43 -8.35 4.18
C GLY A 97 1.91 -6.93 4.43
N ARG A 98 0.58 -6.75 4.51
CA ARG A 98 -0.07 -5.47 4.81
C ARG A 98 0.16 -5.01 6.25
N LEU A 99 0.15 -5.93 7.21
CA LEU A 99 0.46 -5.64 8.62
C LEU A 99 1.90 -5.14 8.79
N HIS A 100 2.88 -5.84 8.20
CA HIS A 100 4.28 -5.40 8.26
C HIS A 100 4.51 -4.00 7.69
N LEU A 101 3.79 -3.63 6.62
CA LEU A 101 3.84 -2.26 6.08
C LEU A 101 3.28 -1.25 7.07
N LYS A 102 2.18 -1.57 7.77
CA LYS A 102 1.55 -0.69 8.76
C LYS A 102 2.47 -0.45 9.98
N ASP A 103 3.09 -1.52 10.49
CA ASP A 103 3.99 -1.45 11.64
C ASP A 103 5.27 -0.67 11.29
N SER A 104 5.83 -0.89 10.10
CA SER A 104 6.98 -0.12 9.61
C SER A 104 6.70 1.38 9.53
N ASN A 105 5.49 1.76 9.09
CA ASN A 105 5.08 3.16 8.99
C ASN A 105 4.96 3.85 10.36
N LEU A 106 4.37 3.15 11.34
CA LEU A 106 4.24 3.70 12.70
C LEU A 106 5.62 3.94 13.33
N VAL A 107 6.55 2.98 13.17
CA VAL A 107 7.91 3.10 13.68
C VAL A 107 8.68 4.23 12.99
N GLY A 108 8.56 4.36 11.67
CA GLY A 108 9.17 5.45 10.90
C GLY A 108 8.68 6.83 11.36
N TYR A 109 7.36 6.99 11.51
CA TYR A 109 6.75 8.21 12.02
C TYR A 109 7.27 8.57 13.42
N CYS A 110 7.28 7.61 14.34
CA CYS A 110 7.75 7.82 15.71
C CYS A 110 9.22 8.25 15.75
N ARG A 111 10.10 7.61 14.97
CA ARG A 111 11.54 7.95 14.92
C ARG A 111 11.77 9.37 14.40
N ILE A 112 11.12 9.73 13.30
CA ILE A 112 11.28 11.07 12.71
C ILE A 112 10.74 12.15 13.66
N ARG A 113 9.59 11.91 14.29
CA ARG A 113 9.00 12.86 15.26
C ARG A 113 9.87 13.04 16.51
N ILE A 114 10.48 11.96 17.01
CA ILE A 114 11.40 12.01 18.16
C ILE A 114 12.68 12.76 17.77
N LEU A 115 13.31 12.42 16.65
CA LEU A 115 14.53 13.08 16.17
C LEU A 115 14.32 14.59 15.95
N TRP A 116 13.17 14.98 15.39
CA TRP A 116 12.85 16.38 15.19
C TRP A 116 12.60 17.13 16.51
N ARG A 117 11.91 16.51 17.49
CA ARG A 117 11.77 17.08 18.84
C ARG A 117 13.12 17.27 19.53
N LEU A 118 14.04 16.32 19.36
CA LEU A 118 15.39 16.41 19.91
C LEU A 118 16.20 17.53 19.24
N TYR A 119 16.07 17.72 17.93
CA TYR A 119 16.71 18.82 17.20
C TYR A 119 16.15 20.20 17.59
N SER A 120 14.85 20.33 17.84
CA SER A 120 14.25 21.62 18.21
C SER A 120 14.45 22.04 19.67
N LEU A 121 15.02 21.16 20.50
CA LEU A 121 15.36 21.46 21.90
C LEU A 121 16.79 22.00 22.05
N HIS A 122 17.57 22.03 20.96
CA HIS A 122 18.92 22.55 20.90
C HIS A 122 18.99 23.84 20.09
#